data_AF-A0A7C6IHA3-F1
#
_entry.id   AF-A0A7C6IHA3-F1
#
_cell.length_a   1.000
_cell.length_b   1.000
_cell.length_c   1.000
_cell.angle_alpha   90.00
_cell.angle_beta   90.00
_cell.angle_gamma   90.00
#
_symmetry.space_group_name_H-M   'P 1'
#
loop_
_entity.id
_entity.type
_entity.pdbx_description
1 polymer ?
#
loop_
_entity_poly.entity_id
_entity_poly.type
_entity_poly.pdbx_seq_one_letter_code
_entity_poly.pdbx_strand_id
1 'polypeptide(L)' 'MFGFLRKKKAEPETYIAAERTNTPMSQEMTLLIAQELPLVDSAGRTRIYKILEEYDGPTITSQEELPQEIRDLLDL' A
#
# COMPACT_ATOMS: atom_id res chain seq x y z
N MET A 1 25.73 -37.49 12.07
CA MET A 1 24.64 -36.76 12.76
C MET A 1 24.48 -35.42 12.07
N PHE A 2 23.41 -35.26 11.30
CA PHE A 2 23.15 -34.03 10.54
C PHE A 2 22.61 -32.96 11.49
N GLY A 3 23.41 -31.92 11.72
CA GLY A 3 23.07 -30.77 12.56
C GLY A 3 22.08 -29.85 11.85
N PHE A 4 20.91 -29.74 12.44
CA PHE A 4 19.78 -28.88 12.09
C PHE A 4 20.18 -27.45 11.70
N LEU A 5 19.92 -27.07 10.44
CA LEU A 5 19.94 -25.67 10.03
C LEU A 5 18.81 -24.91 10.75
N ARG A 6 19.16 -24.06 11.70
CA ARG A 6 18.25 -23.02 12.21
C ARG A 6 17.94 -22.06 11.07
N LYS A 7 16.70 -22.10 10.56
CA LYS A 7 16.14 -21.05 9.70
C LYS A 7 16.15 -19.75 10.50
N LYS A 8 17.01 -18.78 10.14
CA LYS A 8 16.88 -17.41 10.64
C LYS A 8 15.47 -16.94 10.29
N LYS A 9 14.70 -16.46 11.28
CA LYS A 9 13.49 -15.68 11.01
C LYS A 9 13.92 -14.52 10.12
N ALA A 10 13.33 -14.39 8.93
CA ALA A 10 13.53 -13.22 8.10
C ALA A 10 13.11 -12.00 8.92
N GLU A 11 14.01 -11.03 9.07
CA GLU A 11 13.63 -9.74 9.63
C GLU A 11 12.64 -9.10 8.65
N PRO A 12 11.58 -8.42 9.13
CA PRO A 12 10.63 -7.77 8.24
C PRO A 12 11.38 -6.78 7.37
N GLU A 13 11.22 -6.87 6.05
CA GLU A 13 11.84 -5.93 5.12
C GLU A 13 11.31 -4.52 5.43
N THR A 14 12.24 -3.62 5.78
CA THR A 14 11.95 -2.22 6.09
C THR A 14 11.65 -1.49 4.78
N TYR A 15 10.41 -1.04 4.60
CA TYR A 15 10.02 -0.28 3.42
C TYR A 15 9.69 1.17 3.79
N ILE A 16 10.49 2.10 3.26
CA ILE A 16 10.36 3.55 3.55
C ILE A 16 8.95 4.06 3.25
N ALA A 17 8.32 3.60 2.17
CA ALA A 17 6.97 4.03 1.80
C ALA A 17 5.96 3.67 2.89
N ALA A 18 5.98 2.45 3.41
CA ALA A 18 5.05 2.02 4.46
C ALA A 18 5.40 2.62 5.84
N GLU A 19 6.68 2.83 6.14
CA GLU A 19 7.10 3.32 7.46
C GLU A 19 7.06 4.84 7.62
N ARG A 20 7.08 5.59 6.52
CA ARG A 20 7.11 7.06 6.52
C ARG A 20 5.82 7.70 5.99
N THR A 21 4.79 6.91 5.70
CA THR A 21 3.49 7.43 5.31
C THR A 21 2.42 7.02 6.31
N ASN A 22 1.45 7.90 6.51
CA ASN A 22 0.28 7.62 7.31
C ASN A 22 -0.90 7.47 6.34
N THR A 23 -1.17 6.24 5.91
CA THR A 23 -2.28 5.92 5.01
C THR A 23 -3.20 4.92 5.70
N PRO A 24 -4.49 4.84 5.30
CA PRO A 24 -5.42 3.85 5.85
C PRO A 24 -5.20 2.43 5.27
N MET A 25 -4.01 2.11 4.77
CA MET A 25 -3.73 0.88 4.03
C MET A 25 -2.70 -0.01 4.75
N SER A 26 -2.69 -1.30 4.44
CA SER A 26 -1.62 -2.21 4.85
C SER A 26 -0.29 -1.83 4.18
N GLN A 27 0.81 -2.40 4.66
CA GLN A 27 2.14 -2.18 4.07
C GLN A 27 2.18 -2.60 2.59
N GLU A 28 1.59 -3.75 2.27
CA GLU A 28 1.53 -4.31 0.92
C GLU A 28 0.73 -3.40 -0.02
N MET A 29 -0.45 -2.95 0.43
CA MET A 29 -1.28 -2.02 -0.34
C MET A 29 -0.59 -0.66 -0.50
N THR A 30 0.07 -0.15 0.54
CA THR A 30 0.83 1.11 0.46
C THR A 30 1.93 1.01 -0.61
N LEU A 31 2.63 -0.13 -0.69
CA LEU A 31 3.67 -0.34 -1.68
C LEU A 31 3.11 -0.47 -3.10
N LEU A 32 2.01 -1.21 -3.28
CA LEU A 32 1.32 -1.33 -4.55
C LEU A 32 0.92 0.05 -5.07
N ILE A 33 0.20 0.82 -4.26
CA ILE A 33 -0.25 2.16 -4.66
C ILE A 33 0.95 3.09 -4.91
N ALA A 34 2.02 3.01 -4.12
CA ALA A 34 3.23 3.78 -4.36
C ALA A 34 3.90 3.49 -5.72
N GLN A 35 3.76 2.26 -6.24
CA GLN A 35 4.27 1.87 -7.56
C GLN A 35 3.38 2.39 -8.70
N GLU A 36 2.06 2.47 -8.48
CA GLU A 36 1.11 2.94 -9.49
C GLU A 36 1.03 4.48 -9.57
N LEU A 37 1.20 5.20 -8.46
CA LEU A 37 1.08 6.67 -8.41
C LEU A 37 1.88 7.41 -9.49
N PRO A 38 3.13 7.03 -9.86
CA PRO A 38 3.87 7.68 -10.95
C PRO A 38 3.24 7.60 -12.34
N LEU A 39 2.34 6.63 -12.58
CA LEU A 39 1.62 6.46 -13.84
C LEU A 39 0.37 7.34 -13.93
N VAL A 40 -0.11 7.84 -12.79
CA VAL A 40 -1.27 8.74 -12.71
C VAL A 40 -0.84 10.19 -12.93
N ASP A 41 -1.69 10.95 -13.62
CA ASP A 41 -1.48 12.38 -13.80
C ASP A 41 -1.52 13.16 -12.47
N SER A 42 -1.16 14.45 -12.50
CA SER A 42 -1.11 15.25 -11.27
C SER A 42 -2.48 15.44 -10.62
N ALA A 43 -3.55 15.56 -11.43
CA ALA A 43 -4.91 15.73 -10.95
C ALA A 43 -5.41 14.46 -10.25
N GLY A 44 -5.24 13.30 -10.87
CA GLY A 44 -5.61 12.00 -10.31
C GLY A 44 -4.89 11.69 -9.01
N ARG A 45 -3.57 11.93 -8.93
CA ARG A 45 -2.81 11.78 -7.67
C ARG A 45 -3.35 12.65 -6.54
N THR A 46 -3.65 13.92 -6.85
CA THR A 46 -4.23 14.84 -5.86
C THR A 46 -5.58 14.32 -5.37
N ARG A 47 -6.39 13.76 -6.27
CA ARG A 47 -7.68 13.18 -5.93
C ARG A 47 -7.55 11.92 -5.06
N ILE A 48 -6.62 11.01 -5.39
CA ILE A 48 -6.33 9.81 -4.60
C ILE A 48 -5.94 10.19 -3.16
N TYR A 49 -5.01 11.14 -2.98
CA TYR A 49 -4.60 11.57 -1.64
C TYR A 49 -5.76 12.13 -0.83
N LYS A 50 -6.61 12.95 -1.46
CA LYS A 50 -7.79 13.49 -0.79
C LYS A 50 -8.77 12.39 -0.35
N ILE A 51 -9.02 11.40 -1.21
CA ILE A 51 -9.89 10.28 -0.87
C ILE A 51 -9.31 9.48 0.30
N LEU A 52 -8.01 9.20 0.29
CA LEU A 52 -7.33 8.47 1.37
C LEU A 52 -7.28 9.28 2.69
N GLU A 53 -7.17 10.61 2.61
CA GLU A 53 -7.20 11.51 3.78
C GLU A 53 -8.59 11.58 4.41
N GLU A 54 -9.66 11.57 3.59
CA GLU A 54 -11.06 11.61 4.02
C GLU A 54 -11.64 10.22 4.35
N TYR A 55 -10.83 9.16 4.27
CA TYR A 55 -11.30 7.78 4.46
C TYR A 55 -11.40 7.41 5.95
N ASP A 56 -12.64 7.21 6.42
CA ASP A 56 -12.96 6.82 7.81
C ASP A 56 -13.25 5.30 7.99
N GLY A 57 -12.93 4.47 6.99
CA GLY A 57 -13.20 3.03 7.01
C GLY A 57 -12.13 2.17 7.71
N PRO A 58 -12.27 0.83 7.67
CA PRO A 58 -11.26 -0.09 8.19
C PRO A 58 -9.98 -0.05 7.36
N THR A 59 -8.87 -0.56 7.90
CA THR A 59 -7.61 -0.67 7.16
C THR A 59 -7.81 -1.46 5.86
N ILE A 60 -7.43 -0.87 4.74
CA ILE A 60 -7.50 -1.45 3.40
C ILE A 60 -6.35 -2.44 3.25
N THR A 61 -6.68 -3.71 3.05
CA THR A 61 -5.73 -4.83 2.96
C THR A 61 -5.72 -5.49 1.59
N SER A 62 -6.67 -5.16 0.72
CA SER A 62 -6.75 -5.65 -0.66
C SER A 62 -7.20 -4.57 -1.64
N GLN A 63 -7.08 -4.85 -2.94
CA GLN A 63 -7.48 -3.90 -3.99
C GLN A 63 -9.00 -3.71 -4.01
N GLU A 64 -9.78 -4.76 -3.74
CA GLU A 64 -11.25 -4.72 -3.75
C GLU A 64 -11.83 -3.82 -2.64
N GLU A 65 -11.07 -3.61 -1.57
CA GLU A 65 -11.42 -2.74 -0.44
C GLU A 65 -11.15 -1.25 -0.73
N LEU A 66 -10.43 -0.93 -1.82
CA LEU A 66 -10.21 0.46 -2.22
C LEU A 66 -11.53 1.14 -2.61
N PRO A 67 -11.71 2.43 -2.23
CA PRO A 67 -12.76 3.26 -2.78
C PRO A 67 -12.81 3.14 -4.32
N GLN A 68 -14.01 2.96 -4.87
CA GLN A 68 -14.19 2.69 -6.31
C GLN A 68 -13.46 3.73 -7.18
N GLU A 69 -13.54 5.01 -6.81
CA GLU A 69 -12.90 6.09 -7.54
C GLU A 69 -11.36 5.94 -7.59
N ILE A 70 -10.72 5.40 -6.56
CA ILE A 70 -9.27 5.13 -6.58
C ILE A 70 -8.95 3.99 -7.55
N ARG A 71 -9.77 2.93 -7.60
CA ARG A 71 -9.60 1.83 -8.55
C ARG A 71 -9.73 2.30 -9.99
N ASP A 72 -10.72 3.14 -10.26
CA ASP A 72 -10.93 3.73 -11.59
C ASP A 72 -9.77 4.65 -12.01
N LEU A 73 -9.18 5.42 -11.08
CA LEU A 73 -8.04 6.29 -11.36
C LEU A 73 -6.72 5.52 -11.57
N LEU A 74 -6.63 4.29 -11.07
CA LEU A 74 -5.45 3.44 -11.13
C LEU A 74 -5.59 2.29 -12.14
N ASP A 75 -6.74 2.18 -12.83
CA ASP A 75 -7.08 1.07 -13.72
C ASP A 75 -6.90 -0.34 -13.08
N LEU A 76 -7.32 -0.49 -11.81
CA LEU A 76 -7.22 -1.72 -11.00
C LEU A 76 -8.46 -2.62 -11.05
#